data_AF-A0A016SYE2-F1
#
_entry.id   AF-A0A016SYE2-F1
#
_cell.length_a   1.000
_cell.length_b   1.000
_cell.length_c   1.000
_cell.angle_alpha   90.00
_cell.angle_beta   90.00
_cell.angle_gamma   90.00
#
_symmetry.space_group_name_H-M   'P 1'
#
loop_
_entity.id
_entity.type
_entity.pdbx_description
1 polymer ?
#
loop_
_entity_poly.entity_id
_entity_poly.type
_entity_poly.pdbx_seq_one_letter_code
_entity_poly.pdbx_strand_id
1 'polypeptide(L)'
;MEHVPMSYLPAVTSIEGVTLAAGSVIYAYSAQGVVLPLENKMRKPNDMLGFFGVISISVSFISAVYVTTGFLSYLTYGDYLKGSITLNLTNTPLDFSVKGMLLLMTYCGYLIQHYPVVEMLWPYVQKRFGGDKECTNLMLDYALRYTVVVMSFALAYAIPNFKDIIPFVGITAGMMLALFFPPLLETVVFLERWRKGCTVILIYNVSLNIFYITLGVLFVMVGIYSDYRALSDHNR
;
A
#
# COMPACT_ATOMS: atom_id res chain seq x y z
N MET A 1 -29.07 -16.38 2.90
CA MET A 1 -29.02 -14.97 3.35
C MET A 1 -30.20 -14.27 2.68
N GLU A 2 -31.04 -13.58 3.44
CA GLU A 2 -32.11 -12.74 2.86
C GLU A 2 -31.47 -11.56 2.13
N HIS A 3 -31.91 -11.30 0.89
CA HIS A 3 -31.40 -10.18 0.11
C HIS A 3 -31.93 -8.88 0.73
N VAL A 4 -31.03 -8.04 1.24
CA VAL A 4 -31.40 -6.69 1.70
C VAL A 4 -31.66 -5.82 0.47
N PRO A 5 -32.83 -5.16 0.36
CA PRO A 5 -33.13 -4.28 -0.75
C PRO A 5 -32.19 -3.06 -0.74
N MET A 6 -31.74 -2.62 -1.92
CA MET A 6 -30.77 -1.50 -2.06
C MET A 6 -31.20 -0.22 -1.35
N SER A 7 -32.51 0.02 -1.21
CA SER A 7 -33.06 1.21 -0.55
C SER A 7 -32.80 1.30 0.96
N TYR A 8 -32.39 0.19 1.59
CA TYR A 8 -32.13 0.13 3.04
C TYR A 8 -30.64 0.25 3.39
N LEU A 9 -29.74 0.26 2.42
CA LEU A 9 -28.30 0.40 2.66
C LEU A 9 -27.92 1.89 2.76
N PRO A 10 -27.20 2.31 3.82
CA PRO A 10 -26.76 3.69 3.95
C PRO A 10 -25.76 4.03 2.84
N ALA A 11 -25.98 5.19 2.20
CA ALA A 11 -25.12 5.68 1.12
C ALA A 11 -23.77 6.24 1.63
N VAL A 12 -23.75 6.73 2.88
CA VAL A 12 -22.56 7.28 3.53
C VAL A 12 -22.49 6.70 4.94
N THR A 13 -21.27 6.38 5.37
CA THR A 13 -20.99 5.89 6.73
C THR A 13 -20.83 7.08 7.68
N SER A 14 -19.84 7.05 8.58
CA SER A 14 -19.43 8.17 9.45
C SER A 14 -18.13 8.79 8.95
N ILE A 15 -17.74 9.95 9.50
CA ILE A 15 -16.44 10.59 9.20
C ILE A 15 -15.27 9.65 9.50
N GLU A 16 -15.37 8.87 10.58
CA GLU A 16 -14.39 7.84 10.95
C GLU A 16 -14.36 6.71 9.92
N GLY A 17 -15.53 6.22 9.49
CA GLY A 17 -15.63 5.21 8.45
C GLY A 17 -15.07 5.67 7.09
N VAL A 18 -15.27 6.93 6.72
CA VAL A 18 -14.69 7.54 5.51
C VAL A 18 -13.17 7.60 5.62
N THR A 19 -12.63 7.92 6.80
CA THR A 19 -11.18 7.99 7.03
C THR A 19 -10.54 6.60 6.97
N LEU A 20 -11.15 5.58 7.59
CA LEU A 20 -10.72 4.19 7.50
C LEU A 20 -10.77 3.65 6.07
N ALA A 21 -11.83 3.99 5.33
CA ALA A 21 -11.97 3.64 3.93
C ALA A 21 -10.87 4.31 3.08
N ALA A 22 -10.59 5.60 3.30
CA ALA A 22 -9.52 6.30 2.61
C ALA A 22 -8.16 5.63 2.86
N GLY A 23 -7.86 5.26 4.12
CA GLY A 23 -6.65 4.51 4.47
C GLY A 23 -6.53 3.18 3.72
N SER A 24 -7.63 2.42 3.66
CA SER A 24 -7.71 1.15 2.94
C SER A 24 -7.49 1.34 1.44
N VAL A 25 -8.04 2.39 0.85
CA VAL A 25 -7.83 2.74 -0.56
C VAL A 25 -6.37 3.12 -0.81
N ILE A 26 -5.77 3.95 0.03
CA ILE A 26 -4.34 4.32 -0.09
C ILE A 26 -3.46 3.07 -0.02
N TYR A 27 -3.75 2.15 0.91
CA TYR A 27 -3.06 0.87 1.00
C TYR A 27 -3.26 0.01 -0.27
N ALA A 28 -4.48 -0.07 -0.79
CA ALA A 28 -4.79 -0.87 -1.98
C ALA A 28 -4.06 -0.38 -3.25
N TYR A 29 -3.69 0.90 -3.31
CA TYR A 29 -2.90 1.50 -4.38
C TYR A 29 -1.41 1.67 -4.03
N SER A 30 -0.95 1.09 -2.92
CA SER A 30 0.43 1.18 -2.48
C SER A 30 1.35 0.35 -3.39
N ALA A 31 1.92 0.98 -4.41
CA ALA A 31 2.89 0.37 -5.33
C ALA A 31 4.24 1.11 -5.40
N GLN A 32 4.42 2.18 -4.61
CA GLN A 32 5.54 3.11 -4.73
C GLN A 32 6.92 2.41 -4.65
N GLY A 33 7.04 1.38 -3.80
CA GLY A 33 8.29 0.62 -3.62
C GLY A 33 8.67 -0.28 -4.79
N VAL A 34 7.76 -0.58 -5.72
CA VAL A 34 8.05 -1.49 -6.85
C VAL A 34 8.24 -0.76 -8.18
N VAL A 35 7.88 0.53 -8.23
CA VAL A 35 7.94 1.36 -9.45
C VAL A 35 9.36 1.41 -10.01
N LEU A 36 10.35 1.84 -9.23
CA LEU A 36 11.72 2.00 -9.75
C LEU A 36 12.40 0.70 -10.17
N PRO A 37 12.36 -0.40 -9.38
CA PRO A 37 12.87 -1.69 -9.85
C PRO A 37 12.17 -2.19 -11.11
N LEU A 38 10.85 -1.99 -11.22
CA LEU A 38 10.09 -2.36 -12.40
C LEU A 38 10.52 -1.55 -13.63
N GLU A 39 10.68 -0.23 -13.49
CA GLU A 39 11.17 0.67 -14.56
C GLU A 39 12.51 0.19 -15.10
N ASN A 40 13.45 -0.15 -14.21
CA ASN A 40 14.79 -0.63 -14.55
C ASN A 40 14.77 -1.96 -15.33
N LYS A 41 13.69 -2.74 -15.26
CA LYS A 41 13.54 -4.02 -15.97
C LYS A 41 12.70 -3.89 -17.25
N MET A 42 12.13 -2.72 -17.55
CA MET A 42 11.35 -2.52 -18.76
C MET A 42 12.24 -2.39 -20.00
N ARG A 43 11.81 -3.00 -21.12
CA ARG A 43 12.48 -2.85 -22.42
C ARG A 43 12.49 -1.38 -22.90
N LYS A 44 11.43 -0.64 -22.58
CA LYS A 44 11.26 0.78 -22.91
C LYS A 44 10.78 1.54 -21.66
N PRO A 45 11.69 2.05 -20.82
CA PRO A 45 11.31 2.73 -19.58
C PRO A 45 10.51 4.02 -19.82
N ASN A 46 10.75 4.72 -20.95
CA ASN A 46 10.01 5.95 -21.29
C ASN A 46 8.49 5.72 -21.49
N ASP A 47 8.05 4.49 -21.82
CA ASP A 47 6.63 4.15 -22.01
C ASP A 47 5.92 3.87 -20.67
N MET A 48 6.63 3.98 -19.54
CA MET A 48 6.08 3.76 -18.22
C MET A 48 5.11 4.85 -17.78
N LEU A 49 5.43 6.10 -18.13
CA LEU A 49 4.65 7.30 -17.83
C LEU A 49 3.83 7.75 -19.05
N GLY A 50 2.81 8.58 -18.82
CA GLY A 50 1.94 9.15 -19.87
C GLY A 50 0.50 8.65 -19.83
N PHE A 51 -0.38 9.22 -20.66
CA PHE A 51 -1.82 8.91 -20.64
C PHE A 51 -2.12 7.45 -21.00
N PHE A 52 -1.44 6.92 -22.02
CA PHE A 52 -1.44 5.49 -22.38
C PHE A 52 -0.20 4.74 -21.85
N GLY A 53 0.47 5.30 -20.84
CA GLY A 53 1.60 4.66 -20.19
C GLY A 53 1.16 3.44 -19.37
N VAL A 54 2.11 2.55 -19.08
CA VAL A 54 1.85 1.31 -18.35
C VAL A 54 1.18 1.59 -17.01
N ILE A 55 1.67 2.57 -16.23
CA ILE A 55 1.10 2.90 -14.91
C ILE A 55 -0.34 3.39 -15.04
N SER A 56 -0.63 4.32 -15.95
CA SER A 56 -1.96 4.93 -16.10
C SER A 56 -3.02 3.90 -16.49
N ILE A 57 -2.69 3.00 -17.42
CA ILE A 57 -3.59 1.92 -17.84
C ILE A 57 -3.79 0.92 -16.69
N SER A 58 -2.71 0.51 -16.02
CA SER A 58 -2.79 -0.43 -14.89
C SER A 58 -3.63 0.11 -13.73
N VAL A 59 -3.43 1.38 -13.34
CA VAL A 59 -4.20 2.02 -12.27
C VAL A 59 -5.67 2.19 -12.67
N SER A 60 -5.94 2.56 -13.91
CA SER A 60 -7.33 2.69 -14.40
C SER A 60 -8.06 1.34 -14.40
N PHE A 61 -7.39 0.28 -14.87
CA PHE A 61 -7.93 -1.06 -14.88
C PHE A 61 -8.19 -1.58 -13.47
N ILE A 62 -7.21 -1.47 -12.57
CA ILE A 62 -7.38 -1.97 -11.19
C ILE A 62 -8.45 -1.17 -10.43
N SER A 63 -8.59 0.13 -10.73
CA SER A 63 -9.65 0.97 -10.19
C SER A 63 -11.04 0.49 -10.57
N ALA A 64 -11.26 0.16 -11.86
CA ALA A 64 -12.51 -0.42 -12.31
C ALA A 64 -12.83 -1.71 -11.54
N VAL A 65 -11.86 -2.61 -11.41
CA VAL A 65 -12.03 -3.88 -10.68
C VAL A 65 -12.34 -3.62 -9.20
N TYR A 66 -11.61 -2.74 -8.53
CA TYR A 66 -11.84 -2.43 -7.11
C TYR A 66 -13.20 -1.77 -6.86
N VAL A 67 -13.62 -0.82 -7.70
CA VAL A 67 -14.93 -0.18 -7.57
C VAL A 67 -16.05 -1.19 -7.81
N THR A 68 -15.97 -2.00 -8.87
CA THR A 68 -17.01 -2.99 -9.15
C THR A 68 -17.09 -4.06 -8.06
N THR A 69 -15.95 -4.61 -7.63
CA THR A 69 -15.93 -5.64 -6.59
C THR A 69 -16.32 -5.09 -5.22
N GLY A 70 -15.86 -3.90 -4.85
CA GLY A 70 -16.24 -3.23 -3.62
C GLY A 70 -17.74 -2.93 -3.57
N PHE A 71 -18.30 -2.40 -4.65
CA PHE A 71 -19.73 -2.10 -4.77
C PHE A 71 -20.59 -3.36 -4.69
N LEU A 72 -20.29 -4.39 -5.49
CA LEU A 72 -21.05 -5.65 -5.48
C LEU A 72 -20.95 -6.38 -4.14
N SER A 73 -19.80 -6.32 -3.47
CA SER A 73 -19.61 -6.93 -2.15
C SER A 73 -20.45 -6.25 -1.09
N TYR A 74 -20.51 -4.92 -1.11
CA TYR A 74 -21.37 -4.17 -0.19
C TYR A 74 -22.85 -4.43 -0.46
N LEU A 75 -23.27 -4.50 -1.73
CA LEU A 75 -24.65 -4.85 -2.08
C LEU A 75 -25.08 -6.24 -1.59
N THR A 76 -24.13 -7.19 -1.59
CA THR A 76 -24.43 -8.59 -1.22
C THR A 76 -24.47 -8.80 0.28
N TYR A 77 -23.54 -8.21 1.03
CA TYR A 77 -23.37 -8.47 2.46
C TYR A 77 -23.81 -7.33 3.38
N GLY A 78 -23.96 -6.11 2.87
CA GLY A 78 -24.29 -4.92 3.66
C GLY A 78 -23.37 -4.75 4.88
N ASP A 79 -23.97 -4.46 6.03
CA ASP A 79 -23.26 -4.26 7.31
C ASP A 79 -22.66 -5.55 7.89
N TYR A 80 -23.01 -6.73 7.36
CA TYR A 80 -22.44 -8.00 7.81
C TYR A 80 -21.08 -8.32 7.17
N LEU A 81 -20.52 -7.42 6.35
CA LEU A 81 -19.21 -7.60 5.73
C LEU A 81 -18.10 -7.60 6.78
N LYS A 82 -17.36 -8.71 6.90
CA LYS A 82 -16.16 -8.80 7.75
C LYS A 82 -14.97 -8.09 7.10
N GLY A 83 -13.83 -8.02 7.79
CA GLY A 83 -12.61 -7.34 7.34
C GLY A 83 -12.04 -7.79 5.99
N SER A 84 -12.49 -8.93 5.46
CA SER A 84 -12.27 -9.34 4.09
C SER A 84 -13.53 -10.05 3.56
N ILE A 85 -13.84 -9.83 2.29
CA ILE A 85 -14.97 -10.46 1.59
C ILE A 85 -14.87 -11.99 1.68
N THR A 86 -13.65 -12.52 1.72
CA THR A 86 -13.41 -13.96 1.67
C THR A 86 -13.76 -14.67 2.98
N LEU A 87 -13.89 -13.91 4.07
CA LEU A 87 -14.33 -14.38 5.38
C LEU A 87 -15.86 -14.48 5.49
N ASN A 88 -16.59 -13.90 4.52
CA ASN A 88 -18.04 -13.97 4.39
C ASN A 88 -18.52 -15.08 3.46
N LEU A 89 -17.64 -15.60 2.60
CA LEU A 89 -17.94 -16.72 1.72
C LEU A 89 -18.31 -17.97 2.52
N THR A 90 -19.36 -18.67 2.08
CA THR A 90 -19.79 -19.93 2.70
C THR A 90 -18.86 -21.09 2.28
N ASN A 91 -19.23 -22.33 2.57
CA ASN A 91 -18.47 -23.52 2.19
C ASN A 91 -19.18 -24.32 1.09
N THR A 92 -19.94 -23.64 0.23
CA THR A 92 -20.43 -24.26 -1.01
C THR A 92 -19.24 -24.62 -1.90
N PRO A 93 -19.36 -25.61 -2.81
CA PRO A 93 -18.24 -26.03 -3.66
C PRO A 93 -17.68 -24.89 -4.53
N LEU A 94 -18.52 -23.94 -4.95
CA LEU A 94 -18.08 -22.75 -5.68
C LEU A 94 -17.28 -21.80 -4.79
N ASP A 95 -17.81 -21.47 -3.60
CA ASP A 95 -17.13 -20.58 -2.65
C ASP A 95 -15.79 -21.17 -2.18
N PHE A 96 -15.74 -22.49 -2.00
CA PHE A 96 -14.51 -23.20 -1.65
C PHE A 96 -13.46 -23.10 -2.77
N SER A 97 -13.88 -23.25 -4.04
CA SER A 97 -13.01 -23.05 -5.20
C SER A 97 -12.42 -21.63 -5.24
N VAL A 98 -13.25 -20.61 -5.01
CA VAL A 98 -12.80 -19.20 -4.95
C VAL A 98 -11.79 -18.99 -3.81
N LYS A 99 -12.03 -19.55 -2.62
CA LYS A 99 -11.06 -19.51 -1.51
C LYS A 99 -9.74 -20.17 -1.90
N GLY A 100 -9.80 -21.32 -2.57
CA GLY A 100 -8.60 -22.02 -3.07
C GLY A 100 -7.81 -21.20 -4.09
N MET A 101 -8.49 -20.59 -5.06
CA MET A 101 -7.87 -19.71 -6.06
C MET A 101 -7.23 -18.48 -5.41
N LEU A 102 -7.90 -17.87 -4.42
CA LEU A 102 -7.35 -16.74 -3.69
C LEU A 102 -6.09 -17.14 -2.92
N LEU A 103 -6.11 -18.27 -2.20
CA LEU A 103 -4.94 -18.75 -1.47
C LEU A 103 -3.74 -18.94 -2.41
N LEU A 104 -3.97 -19.54 -3.59
CA LEU A 104 -2.94 -19.71 -4.61
C LEU A 104 -2.43 -18.36 -5.14
N MET A 105 -3.33 -17.43 -5.44
CA MET A 105 -2.98 -16.09 -5.89
C MET A 105 -2.14 -15.34 -4.85
N THR A 106 -2.56 -15.34 -3.58
CA THR A 106 -1.85 -14.66 -2.49
C THR A 106 -0.48 -15.29 -2.25
N TYR A 107 -0.38 -16.63 -2.31
CA TYR A 107 0.90 -17.33 -2.19
C TYR A 107 1.88 -16.91 -3.29
N CYS A 108 1.44 -16.92 -4.56
CA CYS A 108 2.26 -16.48 -5.68
C CYS A 108 2.59 -14.98 -5.60
N GLY A 109 1.64 -14.15 -5.18
CA GLY A 109 1.81 -12.70 -5.04
C GLY A 109 2.83 -12.31 -3.97
N TYR A 110 2.89 -13.06 -2.87
CA TYR A 110 3.88 -12.85 -1.82
C TYR A 110 5.32 -12.95 -2.35
N LEU A 111 5.60 -13.91 -3.23
CA LEU A 111 6.93 -14.08 -3.84
C LEU A 111 7.32 -12.85 -4.67
N ILE A 112 6.37 -12.27 -5.40
CA ILE A 112 6.60 -11.09 -6.24
C ILE A 112 6.86 -9.85 -5.36
N GLN A 113 6.08 -9.65 -4.30
CA GLN A 113 6.25 -8.52 -3.38
C GLN A 113 7.54 -8.61 -2.55
N HIS A 114 8.03 -9.83 -2.29
CA HIS A 114 9.28 -10.06 -1.57
C HIS A 114 10.52 -9.68 -2.39
N TYR A 115 10.47 -9.82 -3.72
CA TYR A 115 11.58 -9.50 -4.63
C TYR A 115 12.15 -8.08 -4.46
N PRO A 116 11.36 -6.98 -4.57
CA PRO A 116 11.87 -5.62 -4.46
C PRO A 116 12.43 -5.31 -3.07
N VAL A 117 11.86 -5.91 -2.00
CA VAL A 117 12.38 -5.75 -0.62
C VAL A 117 13.81 -6.28 -0.53
N VAL A 118 14.05 -7.48 -1.06
CA VAL A 118 15.39 -8.08 -1.08
C VAL A 118 16.33 -7.29 -1.98
N GLU A 119 15.89 -6.91 -3.19
CA GLU A 119 16.73 -6.15 -4.14
C GLU A 119 17.17 -4.79 -3.56
N MET A 120 16.29 -4.11 -2.81
CA MET A 120 16.62 -2.85 -2.13
C MET A 120 17.55 -3.04 -0.94
N LEU A 121 17.38 -4.10 -0.14
CA LEU A 121 18.18 -4.34 1.07
C LEU A 121 19.56 -4.94 0.77
N TRP A 122 19.67 -5.74 -0.29
CA TRP A 122 20.87 -6.45 -0.68
C TRP A 122 22.15 -5.60 -0.71
N PRO A 123 22.20 -4.42 -1.38
CA PRO A 123 23.43 -3.62 -1.42
C PRO A 123 23.87 -3.12 -0.03
N TYR A 124 22.92 -2.87 0.89
CA TYR A 124 23.24 -2.46 2.26
C TYR A 124 23.82 -3.61 3.08
N VAL A 125 23.27 -4.81 2.91
CA VAL A 125 23.78 -6.03 3.58
C VAL A 125 25.17 -6.36 3.05
N GLN A 126 25.36 -6.36 1.73
CA GLN A 126 26.64 -6.65 1.11
C GLN A 126 27.72 -5.64 1.51
N LYS A 127 27.38 -4.34 1.58
CA LYS A 127 28.35 -3.32 2.02
C LYS A 127 28.78 -3.48 3.48
N ARG A 128 27.90 -3.97 4.35
CA ARG A 128 28.15 -4.03 5.80
C ARG A 128 28.69 -5.37 6.28
N PHE A 129 28.28 -6.46 5.64
CA PHE A 129 28.60 -7.83 6.06
C PHE A 129 29.23 -8.67 4.95
N GLY A 130 29.32 -8.15 3.72
CA GLY A 130 29.90 -8.87 2.58
C GLY A 130 31.37 -9.19 2.83
N GLY A 131 31.75 -10.43 2.48
CA GLY A 131 33.13 -10.90 2.49
C GLY A 131 33.61 -11.21 1.08
N ASP A 132 34.93 -11.32 0.91
CA ASP A 132 35.57 -11.67 -0.38
C ASP A 132 35.19 -13.06 -0.91
N LYS A 133 34.62 -13.92 -0.05
CA LYS A 133 34.24 -15.29 -0.43
C LYS A 133 32.81 -15.33 -0.97
N GLU A 134 32.63 -15.91 -2.16
CA GLU A 134 31.29 -16.12 -2.75
C GLU A 134 30.34 -16.91 -1.84
N CYS A 135 30.85 -17.90 -1.10
CA CYS A 135 30.06 -18.69 -0.16
C CYS A 135 29.44 -17.83 0.96
N THR A 136 30.17 -16.81 1.44
CA THR A 136 29.68 -15.87 2.46
C THR A 136 28.56 -14.99 1.90
N ASN A 137 28.70 -14.52 0.66
CA ASN A 137 27.66 -13.71 0.02
C ASN A 137 26.38 -14.53 -0.27
N LEU A 138 26.52 -15.79 -0.70
CA LEU A 138 25.36 -16.68 -0.87
C LEU A 138 24.65 -16.94 0.47
N MET A 139 25.39 -17.21 1.54
CA MET A 139 24.81 -17.39 2.88
C MET A 139 24.08 -16.13 3.36
N LEU A 140 24.63 -14.94 3.10
CA LEU A 140 24.00 -13.67 3.45
C LEU A 140 22.72 -13.42 2.65
N ASP A 141 22.66 -13.76 1.36
CA ASP A 141 21.44 -13.62 0.54
C ASP A 141 20.32 -14.51 1.10
N TYR A 142 20.61 -15.79 1.37
CA TYR A 142 19.64 -16.68 1.99
C TYR A 142 19.22 -16.19 3.38
N ALA A 143 20.17 -15.76 4.22
CA ALA A 143 19.86 -15.24 5.56
C ALA A 143 18.95 -14.01 5.51
N LEU A 144 19.19 -13.07 4.58
CA LEU A 144 18.33 -11.91 4.36
C LEU A 144 16.90 -12.34 3.99
N ARG A 145 16.76 -13.26 3.01
CA ARG A 145 15.45 -13.77 2.60
C ARG A 145 14.70 -14.44 3.74
N TYR A 146 15.37 -15.33 4.49
CA TYR A 146 14.75 -15.99 5.65
C TYR A 146 14.33 -14.98 6.72
N THR A 147 15.15 -13.95 6.98
CA THR A 147 14.84 -12.92 7.99
C THR A 147 13.59 -12.14 7.63
N VAL A 148 13.45 -11.71 6.37
CA VAL A 148 12.25 -10.98 5.90
C VAL A 148 10.99 -11.84 6.00
N VAL A 149 11.08 -13.12 5.66
CA VAL A 149 9.96 -14.07 5.79
C VAL A 149 9.58 -14.28 7.26
N VAL A 150 10.55 -14.53 8.15
CA VAL A 150 10.29 -14.72 9.59
C VAL A 150 9.68 -13.46 10.20
N MET A 151 10.14 -12.27 9.82
CA MET A 151 9.57 -11.01 10.26
C MET A 151 8.11 -10.87 9.80
N SER A 152 7.79 -11.27 8.57
CA SER A 152 6.42 -11.26 8.05
C SER A 152 5.50 -12.20 8.85
N PHE A 153 5.98 -13.41 9.18
CA PHE A 153 5.24 -14.34 10.03
C PHE A 153 5.03 -13.83 11.46
N ALA A 154 6.04 -13.19 12.05
CA ALA A 154 5.93 -12.60 13.38
C ALA A 154 4.87 -11.49 13.41
N LEU A 155 4.81 -10.64 12.38
CA LEU A 155 3.77 -9.62 12.24
C LEU A 155 2.37 -10.23 12.07
N ALA A 156 2.25 -11.29 11.28
CA ALA A 156 0.98 -12.01 11.10
C ALA A 156 0.47 -12.67 12.39
N TYR A 157 1.39 -13.14 13.25
CA TYR A 157 1.02 -13.68 14.57
C TYR A 157 0.62 -12.57 15.55
N ALA A 158 1.30 -11.43 15.52
CA ALA A 158 1.04 -10.32 16.44
C ALA A 158 -0.29 -9.59 16.18
N ILE A 159 -0.76 -9.56 14.92
CA ILE A 159 -1.91 -8.75 14.52
C ILE A 159 -2.98 -9.64 13.84
N PRO A 160 -3.99 -10.13 14.58
CA PRO A 160 -4.99 -11.04 14.03
C PRO A 160 -6.10 -10.35 13.22
N ASN A 161 -6.32 -9.04 13.42
CA ASN A 161 -7.43 -8.31 12.80
C ASN A 161 -7.00 -7.53 11.55
N PHE A 162 -7.22 -8.12 10.37
CA PHE A 162 -6.92 -7.49 9.07
C PHE A 162 -7.69 -6.19 8.82
N LYS A 163 -8.90 -6.06 9.39
CA LYS A 163 -9.79 -4.90 9.19
C LYS A 163 -9.16 -3.58 9.67
N ASP A 164 -8.40 -3.65 10.76
CA ASP A 164 -7.89 -2.45 11.43
C ASP A 164 -6.47 -2.12 10.96
N ILE A 165 -5.66 -3.14 10.66
CA ILE A 165 -4.26 -2.94 10.24
C ILE A 165 -4.13 -2.36 8.82
N ILE A 166 -5.03 -2.72 7.90
CA ILE A 166 -4.98 -2.26 6.52
C ILE A 166 -5.14 -0.73 6.42
N PRO A 167 -6.21 -0.13 6.99
CA PRO A 167 -6.35 1.33 7.08
C PRO A 167 -5.14 1.99 7.75
N PHE A 168 -4.68 1.42 8.87
CA PHE A 168 -3.58 1.97 9.65
C PHE A 168 -2.27 2.07 8.86
N VAL A 169 -1.88 0.98 8.18
CA VAL A 169 -0.66 0.98 7.35
C VAL A 169 -0.80 1.92 6.16
N GLY A 170 -1.99 2.02 5.55
CA GLY A 170 -2.25 2.96 4.45
C GLY A 170 -2.14 4.43 4.88
N ILE A 171 -2.74 4.79 6.00
CA ILE A 171 -2.70 6.14 6.57
C ILE A 171 -1.28 6.49 7.00
N THR A 172 -0.56 5.58 7.65
CA THR A 172 0.78 5.87 8.18
C THR A 172 1.84 5.79 7.09
N ALA A 173 2.22 4.59 6.68
CA ALA A 173 3.28 4.36 5.71
C ALA A 173 2.87 4.84 4.31
N GLY A 174 1.64 4.57 3.90
CA GLY A 174 1.15 4.96 2.57
C GLY A 174 1.14 6.47 2.35
N MET A 175 0.62 7.25 3.29
CA MET A 175 0.61 8.72 3.17
C MET A 175 2.00 9.33 3.29
N MET A 176 2.87 8.77 4.15
CA MET A 176 4.27 9.21 4.19
C MET A 176 4.95 9.00 2.83
N LEU A 177 4.79 7.83 2.21
CA LEU A 177 5.38 7.52 0.90
C LEU A 177 4.75 8.33 -0.24
N ALA A 178 3.47 8.71 -0.14
CA ALA A 178 2.78 9.45 -1.19
C ALA A 178 3.03 10.97 -1.11
N LEU A 179 3.04 11.56 0.08
CA LEU A 179 2.99 13.02 0.25
C LEU A 179 4.19 13.61 1.00
N PHE A 180 4.89 12.82 1.81
CA PHE A 180 6.01 13.31 2.59
C PHE A 180 7.34 13.09 1.84
N PHE A 181 7.63 11.85 1.47
CA PHE A 181 8.92 11.50 0.87
C PHE A 181 9.17 12.12 -0.51
N PRO A 182 8.22 12.15 -1.47
CA PRO A 182 8.50 12.70 -2.80
C PRO A 182 8.82 14.21 -2.76
N PRO A 183 8.03 15.08 -2.10
CA PRO A 183 8.36 16.50 -2.01
C PRO A 183 9.62 16.78 -1.19
N LEU A 184 9.92 15.96 -0.17
CA LEU A 184 11.18 16.06 0.58
C LEU A 184 12.38 15.78 -0.32
N LEU A 185 12.34 14.68 -1.08
CA LEU A 185 13.40 14.31 -2.02
C LEU A 185 13.55 15.36 -3.13
N GLU A 186 12.44 15.84 -3.70
CA GLU A 186 12.46 16.88 -4.71
C GLU A 186 13.12 18.16 -4.17
N THR A 187 12.75 18.56 -2.95
CA THR A 187 13.33 19.73 -2.30
C THR A 187 14.83 19.56 -2.10
N VAL A 188 15.30 18.41 -1.61
CA VAL A 188 16.74 18.18 -1.37
C VAL A 188 17.54 18.11 -2.67
N VAL A 189 17.02 17.42 -3.70
CA VAL A 189 17.73 17.19 -4.96
C VAL A 189 17.76 18.45 -5.83
N PHE A 190 16.65 19.19 -5.92
CA PHE A 190 16.55 20.33 -6.83
C PHE A 190 16.83 21.69 -6.18
N LEU A 191 17.13 21.74 -4.87
CA LEU A 191 17.41 22.99 -4.15
C LEU A 191 18.48 23.83 -4.83
N GLU A 192 19.61 23.21 -5.19
CA GLU A 192 20.72 23.92 -5.81
C GLU A 192 20.38 24.44 -7.20
N ARG A 193 19.56 23.69 -7.94
CA ARG A 193 19.10 24.08 -9.27
C ARG A 193 18.16 25.28 -9.19
N TRP A 194 17.21 25.28 -8.24
CA TRP A 194 16.31 26.40 -8.03
C TRP A 194 17.04 27.63 -7.50
N ARG A 195 18.04 27.45 -6.63
CA ARG A 195 18.84 28.54 -6.07
C ARG A 195 19.67 29.29 -7.11
N LYS A 196 20.14 28.59 -8.15
CA LYS A 196 20.85 29.20 -9.29
C LYS A 196 19.91 29.83 -10.33
N GLY A 197 18.61 29.52 -10.27
CA GLY A 197 17.59 30.06 -11.15
C GLY A 197 16.96 31.34 -10.64
N CYS A 198 15.69 31.54 -10.96
CA CYS A 198 14.91 32.71 -10.52
C CYS A 198 14.38 32.49 -9.10
N THR A 199 14.54 33.48 -8.21
CA THR A 199 14.08 33.44 -6.82
C THR A 199 12.58 33.15 -6.70
N VAL A 200 11.77 33.59 -7.65
CA VAL A 200 10.32 33.34 -7.68
C VAL A 200 10.01 31.84 -7.85
N ILE A 201 10.75 31.14 -8.71
CA ILE A 201 10.58 29.70 -8.95
C ILE A 201 11.00 28.92 -7.71
N LEU A 202 12.06 29.35 -7.02
CA LEU A 202 12.49 28.76 -5.77
C LEU A 202 11.42 28.89 -4.69
N ILE A 203 10.89 30.09 -4.46
CA ILE A 203 9.86 30.32 -3.44
C ILE A 203 8.60 29.50 -3.76
N TYR A 204 8.17 29.50 -5.03
CA TYR A 204 7.01 28.74 -5.48
C TYR A 204 7.17 27.23 -5.23
N ASN A 205 8.23 26.59 -5.74
CA ASN A 205 8.40 25.14 -5.57
C ASN A 205 8.62 24.73 -4.11
N VAL A 206 9.39 25.52 -3.34
CA VAL A 206 9.63 25.22 -1.92
C VAL A 206 8.36 25.37 -1.10
N SER A 207 7.57 26.43 -1.31
CA SER A 207 6.29 26.61 -0.62
C SER A 207 5.29 25.51 -0.94
N LEU A 208 5.23 25.07 -2.20
CA LEU A 208 4.38 23.98 -2.65
C LEU A 208 4.79 22.65 -2.02
N ASN A 209 6.10 22.36 -1.95
CA ASN A 209 6.61 21.17 -1.29
C ASN A 209 6.37 21.17 0.23
N ILE A 210 6.55 22.32 0.89
CA ILE A 210 6.21 22.49 2.31
C ILE A 210 4.70 22.26 2.52
N PHE A 211 3.85 22.75 1.61
CA PHE A 211 2.41 22.50 1.67
C PHE A 211 2.09 21.00 1.58
N TYR A 212 2.68 20.26 0.64
CA TYR A 212 2.47 18.81 0.57
C TYR A 212 2.99 18.05 1.80
N ILE A 213 4.16 18.42 2.33
CA ILE A 213 4.72 17.80 3.53
C ILE A 213 3.80 18.04 4.73
N THR A 214 3.35 19.27 4.94
CA THR A 214 2.45 19.61 6.05
C THR A 214 1.10 18.91 5.93
N LEU A 215 0.55 18.84 4.72
CA LEU A 215 -0.69 18.11 4.41
C LEU A 215 -0.53 16.59 4.63
N GLY A 216 0.61 16.00 4.25
CA GLY A 216 0.95 14.61 4.54
C GLY A 216 1.02 14.33 6.04
N VAL A 217 1.72 15.16 6.81
CA VAL A 217 1.80 15.03 8.28
C VAL A 217 0.42 15.18 8.93
N LEU A 218 -0.39 16.13 8.46
CA LEU A 218 -1.75 16.33 8.96
C LEU A 218 -2.60 15.07 8.74
N PHE A 219 -2.59 14.49 7.54
CA PHE A 219 -3.35 13.28 7.26
C PHE A 219 -2.90 12.08 8.09
N VAL A 220 -1.59 11.92 8.31
CA VAL A 220 -1.09 10.88 9.22
C VAL A 220 -1.60 11.10 10.63
N MET A 221 -1.54 12.34 11.16
CA MET A 221 -1.99 12.65 12.51
C MET A 221 -3.50 12.44 12.68
N VAL A 222 -4.30 12.95 11.75
CA VAL A 222 -5.77 12.77 11.76
C VAL A 222 -6.13 11.30 11.64
N GLY A 223 -5.47 10.56 10.76
CA GLY A 223 -5.77 9.16 10.56
C GLY A 223 -5.35 8.28 11.74
N ILE A 224 -4.18 8.52 12.37
CA ILE A 224 -3.79 7.84 13.61
C ILE A 224 -4.81 8.14 14.73
N TYR A 225 -5.28 9.38 14.83
CA TYR A 225 -6.30 9.73 15.82
C TYR A 225 -7.62 8.99 15.59
N SER A 226 -8.09 8.93 14.33
CA SER A 226 -9.29 8.18 13.95
C SER A 226 -9.16 6.69 14.22
N ASP A 227 -8.01 6.08 13.87
CA ASP A 227 -7.75 4.67 14.11
C ASP A 227 -7.68 4.35 15.60
N TYR A 228 -7.00 5.20 16.39
CA TYR A 228 -6.94 5.05 17.84
C TYR A 228 -8.33 5.10 18.46
N ARG A 229 -9.17 6.03 18.01
CA ARG A 229 -10.55 6.16 18.50
C ARG A 229 -11.39 4.94 18.12
N ALA A 230 -11.28 4.46 16.89
CA ALA A 230 -11.97 3.25 16.43
C ALA A 230 -11.57 2.02 17.25
N LEU A 231 -10.28 1.88 17.59
CA LEU A 231 -9.77 0.79 18.43
C LEU A 231 -10.22 0.94 19.90
N SER A 232 -10.25 2.17 20.43
CA SER A 232 -10.68 2.43 21.80
C SER A 232 -12.17 2.18 22.02
N ASP A 233 -13.02 2.47 21.03
CA ASP A 233 -14.45 2.22 21.12
C ASP A 233 -14.81 0.74 20.88
N HIS A 234 -13.96 -0.03 20.18
CA HIS A 234 -14.15 -1.48 20.03
C HIS A 234 -13.91 -2.27 21.33
N ASN A 235 -13.21 -1.68 22.31
CA ASN A 235 -12.88 -2.31 23.59
C ASN A 235 -13.88 -1.96 24.72
N ARG A 236 -15.02 -1.35 24.37
CA ARG A 236 -16.18 -1.09 25.23
C ARG A 236 -17.38 -1.94 24.81
#